data_AF-A0A660PQZ6-F1
#
_entry.id   AF-A0A660PQZ6-F1
#
_cell.length_a   1.000
_cell.length_b   1.000
_cell.length_c   1.000
_cell.angle_alpha   90.00
_cell.angle_beta   90.00
_cell.angle_gamma   90.00
#
_symmetry.space_group_name_H-M   'P 1'
#
loop_
_entity.id
_entity.type
_entity.pdbx_description
1 polymer ?
#
loop_
_entity_poly.entity_id
_entity_poly.type
_entity_poly.pdbx_seq_one_letter_code
_entity_poly.pdbx_strand_id
1 'polypeptide(L)'
;MRIKVTMFLTILIAFFISLISNASENQTNLSDDSKNILIAQADENGLDMGHRARPQKAKGKKFRRYEKFRQRKLLELLELNDNQKDNLLPMMEKIRNEGHQLMDEKIELIDNLSEELIQSNPDDLKINEYINKILVLNEKHERIRNKLLQNVKQFLTPIQVGKLIIFEERFRQRAMEKIFDSHRRMEFRPDSGRIKRERNR
;
A
#
# COMPACT_ATOMS: atom_id res chain seq x y z
N MET A 1 2.43 -40.71 -14.18
CA MET A 1 2.02 -39.29 -14.26
C MET A 1 2.80 -38.35 -13.31
N ARG A 2 4.03 -38.70 -12.88
CA ARG A 2 4.84 -37.89 -11.94
C ARG A 2 5.97 -37.09 -12.59
N ILE A 3 6.24 -37.32 -13.88
CA ILE A 3 7.38 -36.72 -14.61
C ILE A 3 7.05 -35.29 -15.13
N LYS A 4 5.77 -34.95 -15.31
CA LYS A 4 5.37 -33.63 -15.85
C LYS A 4 5.48 -32.49 -14.83
N VAL A 5 5.40 -32.78 -13.52
CA VAL A 5 5.44 -31.76 -12.46
C VAL A 5 6.87 -31.30 -12.17
N THR A 6 7.85 -32.21 -12.26
CA THR A 6 9.26 -31.87 -12.04
C THR A 6 9.83 -30.99 -13.15
N MET A 7 9.44 -31.22 -14.42
CA MET A 7 9.87 -30.35 -15.53
C MET A 7 9.28 -28.94 -15.47
N PHE A 8 8.05 -28.76 -14.99
CA PHE A 8 7.48 -27.42 -14.81
C PHE A 8 8.19 -26.62 -13.71
N LEU A 9 8.61 -27.30 -12.63
CA LEU A 9 9.31 -26.67 -11.53
C LEU A 9 10.73 -26.22 -11.92
N THR A 10 11.44 -27.00 -12.74
CA THR A 10 12.79 -26.61 -13.21
C THR A 10 12.75 -25.45 -14.21
N ILE A 11 11.71 -25.37 -15.06
CA ILE A 11 11.52 -24.24 -15.98
C ILE A 11 11.21 -22.95 -15.21
N LEU A 12 10.38 -23.03 -14.15
CA LEU A 12 10.08 -21.87 -13.30
C LEU A 12 11.30 -21.34 -12.54
N ILE A 13 12.15 -22.23 -12.03
CA ILE A 13 13.39 -21.85 -11.35
C ILE A 13 14.38 -21.21 -12.33
N ALA A 14 14.53 -21.77 -13.54
CA ALA A 14 15.39 -21.20 -14.57
C ALA A 14 14.91 -19.81 -15.03
N PHE A 15 13.59 -19.59 -15.11
CA PHE A 15 13.02 -18.29 -15.45
C PHE A 15 13.29 -17.24 -14.35
N PHE A 16 13.21 -17.64 -13.08
CA PHE A 16 13.49 -16.75 -11.94
C PHE A 16 14.97 -16.37 -11.86
N ILE A 17 15.89 -17.31 -12.12
CA ILE A 17 17.33 -17.03 -12.16
C ILE A 17 17.67 -16.10 -13.33
N SER A 18 17.05 -16.32 -14.51
CA SER A 18 17.26 -15.43 -15.67
C SER A 18 16.73 -14.01 -15.44
N LEU A 19 15.68 -13.83 -14.63
CA LEU A 19 15.18 -12.51 -14.24
C LEU A 19 16.13 -11.78 -13.28
N ILE A 20 16.81 -12.50 -12.39
CA ILE A 20 17.80 -11.92 -11.46
C ILE A 20 19.09 -11.55 -12.21
N SER A 21 19.54 -12.38 -13.16
CA SER A 21 20.75 -12.08 -13.96
C SER A 21 20.56 -10.89 -14.91
N ASN A 22 19.38 -10.70 -15.49
CA ASN A 22 19.09 -9.52 -16.33
C ASN A 22 18.94 -8.21 -15.53
N ALA A 23 18.81 -8.27 -14.19
CA ALA A 23 18.73 -7.08 -13.35
C ALA A 23 20.11 -6.51 -12.98
N SER A 24 21.21 -7.23 -13.26
CA SER A 24 22.56 -6.85 -12.82
C SER A 24 23.42 -6.14 -13.87
N GLU A 25 22.93 -5.92 -15.09
CA GLU A 25 23.74 -5.40 -16.21
C GLU A 25 23.24 -4.06 -16.80
N ASN A 26 22.47 -3.29 -16.03
CA ASN A 26 22.07 -1.93 -16.40
C ASN A 26 22.42 -0.93 -15.30
N GLN A 27 23.72 -0.80 -15.00
CA GLN A 27 24.28 0.41 -14.43
C GLN A 27 25.15 1.10 -15.48
N THR A 28 24.52 1.96 -16.28
CA THR A 28 25.06 3.27 -16.66
C THR A 28 23.93 4.05 -17.33
N ASN A 29 23.73 5.29 -16.89
CA ASN A 29 22.76 6.28 -17.36
C ASN A 29 21.37 6.20 -16.71
N LEU A 30 21.33 6.53 -15.41
CA LEU A 30 20.16 7.24 -14.90
C LEU A 30 20.03 8.54 -15.71
N SER A 31 19.09 8.54 -16.66
CA SER A 31 18.70 9.73 -17.43
C SER A 31 18.38 10.86 -16.46
N ASP A 32 18.82 12.08 -16.80
CA ASP A 32 18.50 13.32 -16.08
C ASP A 32 16.99 13.49 -15.85
N ASP A 33 16.13 12.81 -16.62
CA ASP A 33 14.69 12.74 -16.42
C ASP A 33 14.27 12.08 -15.09
N SER A 34 15.00 11.07 -14.63
CA SER A 34 14.70 10.39 -13.36
C SER A 34 15.11 11.22 -12.14
N LYS A 35 16.18 12.00 -12.26
CA LYS A 35 16.54 13.05 -11.29
C LYS A 35 15.52 14.18 -11.33
N ASN A 36 15.03 14.58 -12.50
CA ASN A 36 13.98 15.59 -12.61
C ASN A 36 12.63 15.13 -12.06
N ILE A 37 12.27 13.83 -12.08
CA ILE A 37 11.04 13.34 -11.42
C ILE A 37 11.18 13.36 -9.89
N LEU A 38 12.36 13.05 -9.35
CA LEU A 38 12.65 13.13 -7.91
C LEU A 38 12.80 14.58 -7.42
N ILE A 39 13.38 15.46 -8.22
CA ILE A 39 13.63 16.87 -7.89
C ILE A 39 12.39 17.74 -8.17
N ALA A 40 11.60 17.50 -9.23
CA ALA A 40 10.36 18.24 -9.47
C ALA A 40 9.28 17.93 -8.42
N GLN A 41 9.33 16.76 -7.77
CA GLN A 41 8.50 16.50 -6.58
C GLN A 41 9.04 17.13 -5.29
N ALA A 42 10.31 17.55 -5.26
CA ALA A 42 10.94 18.17 -4.11
C ALA A 42 10.90 19.72 -4.15
N ASP A 43 11.00 20.34 -5.33
CA ASP A 43 11.15 21.80 -5.48
C ASP A 43 9.83 22.55 -5.78
N GLU A 44 8.83 21.96 -6.46
CA GLU A 44 7.52 22.62 -6.63
C GLU A 44 6.64 22.51 -5.36
N ASN A 45 7.00 21.59 -4.48
CA ASN A 45 6.35 21.36 -3.21
C ASN A 45 7.16 22.08 -2.13
N GLY A 46 6.94 23.38 -1.94
CA GLY A 46 7.36 24.14 -0.75
C GLY A 46 6.77 23.57 0.55
N LEU A 47 7.04 22.30 0.81
CA LEU A 47 6.81 21.57 2.03
C LEU A 47 7.94 22.04 2.94
N ASP A 48 7.63 23.10 3.67
CA ASP A 48 8.05 23.23 5.07
C ASP A 48 7.81 21.88 5.76
N MET A 49 8.77 20.96 5.60
CA MET A 49 8.93 19.70 6.32
C MET A 49 9.53 20.00 7.70
N GLY A 50 9.19 21.15 8.30
CA GLY A 50 9.31 21.31 9.74
C GLY A 50 8.68 20.08 10.37
N HIS A 51 9.47 19.37 11.18
CA HIS A 51 9.12 18.18 11.94
C HIS A 51 7.87 18.39 12.81
N ARG A 52 6.70 18.54 12.18
CA ARG A 52 5.42 18.53 12.86
C ARG A 52 5.17 17.06 13.11
N ALA A 53 5.41 16.65 14.35
CA ALA A 53 4.88 15.43 14.93
C ALA A 53 3.47 15.21 14.36
N ARG A 54 3.36 14.32 13.35
CA ARG A 54 2.09 14.05 12.67
C ARG A 54 1.10 13.72 13.78
N PRO A 55 -0.05 14.41 13.93
CA PRO A 55 -1.00 14.07 14.96
C PRO A 55 -1.60 12.69 14.63
N GLN A 56 -0.99 11.62 15.19
CA GLN A 56 -1.32 10.21 14.94
C GLN A 56 -2.82 9.94 15.16
N LYS A 57 -3.48 10.72 16.03
CA LYS A 57 -4.91 10.60 16.35
C LYS A 57 -5.86 10.96 15.20
N ALA A 58 -5.47 11.81 14.24
CA ALA A 58 -6.38 12.26 13.17
C ALA A 58 -6.49 11.25 12.00
N LYS A 59 -5.38 10.58 11.64
CA LYS A 59 -5.37 9.56 10.56
C LYS A 59 -6.22 8.33 10.92
N GLY A 60 -6.20 7.90 12.19
CA GLY A 60 -6.95 6.73 12.65
C GLY A 60 -8.47 6.83 12.52
N LYS A 61 -9.08 8.02 12.68
CA LYS A 61 -10.54 8.18 12.59
C LYS A 61 -11.08 8.03 11.16
N LYS A 62 -10.38 8.55 10.15
CA LYS A 62 -10.79 8.42 8.73
C LYS A 62 -10.63 6.98 8.27
N PHE A 63 -9.51 6.34 8.60
CA PHE A 63 -9.26 4.94 8.27
C PHE A 63 -10.31 4.00 8.89
N ARG A 64 -10.66 4.19 10.17
CA ARG A 64 -11.71 3.39 10.82
C ARG A 64 -13.08 3.51 10.16
N ARG A 65 -13.46 4.70 9.65
CA ARG A 65 -14.72 4.85 8.91
C ARG A 65 -14.68 4.10 7.59
N TYR A 66 -13.55 4.17 6.90
CA TYR A 66 -13.32 3.47 5.65
C TYR A 66 -13.41 1.95 5.83
N GLU A 67 -12.76 1.41 6.86
CA GLU A 67 -12.85 -0.03 7.17
C GLU A 67 -14.26 -0.49 7.52
N LYS A 68 -14.99 0.27 8.35
CA LYS A 68 -16.39 -0.06 8.63
C LYS A 68 -17.25 -0.08 7.37
N PHE A 69 -17.01 0.86 6.46
CA PHE A 69 -17.68 0.89 5.17
C PHE A 69 -17.31 -0.31 4.30
N ARG A 70 -16.01 -0.66 4.22
CA ARG A 70 -15.49 -1.84 3.53
C ARG A 70 -16.17 -3.10 4.03
N GLN A 71 -16.14 -3.31 5.34
CA GLN A 71 -16.73 -4.48 6.02
C GLN A 71 -18.23 -4.59 5.73
N ARG A 72 -18.97 -3.48 5.83
CA ARG A 72 -20.41 -3.47 5.50
C ARG A 72 -20.66 -3.86 4.04
N LYS A 73 -19.90 -3.29 3.09
CA LYS A 73 -20.05 -3.61 1.66
C LYS A 73 -19.68 -5.05 1.33
N LEU A 74 -18.68 -5.60 2.02
CA LEU A 74 -18.34 -6.99 1.88
C LEU A 74 -19.47 -7.90 2.37
N LEU A 75 -20.04 -7.61 3.54
CA LEU A 75 -21.18 -8.37 4.09
C LEU A 75 -22.40 -8.33 3.16
N GLU A 76 -22.72 -7.16 2.61
CA GLU A 76 -23.79 -6.99 1.61
C GLU A 76 -23.53 -7.84 0.36
N LEU A 77 -22.28 -7.90 -0.13
CA LEU A 77 -21.92 -8.62 -1.34
C LEU A 77 -21.94 -10.14 -1.18
N LEU A 78 -21.52 -10.63 -0.01
CA LEU A 78 -21.25 -12.04 0.21
C LEU A 78 -22.49 -12.87 0.55
N GLU A 79 -23.64 -12.27 0.84
CA GLU A 79 -24.84 -13.10 1.02
C GLU A 79 -24.80 -13.92 2.32
N LEU A 80 -24.05 -13.50 3.36
CA LEU A 80 -23.68 -14.40 4.46
C LEU A 80 -24.84 -14.75 5.39
N ASN A 81 -24.91 -16.01 5.80
CA ASN A 81 -25.74 -16.42 6.95
C ASN A 81 -25.07 -16.07 8.28
N ASP A 82 -25.80 -16.19 9.39
CA ASP A 82 -25.32 -15.72 10.70
C ASP A 82 -24.11 -16.51 11.19
N ASN A 83 -24.10 -17.83 11.02
CA ASN A 83 -22.92 -18.65 11.33
C ASN A 83 -21.68 -18.22 10.53
N GLN A 84 -21.83 -17.88 9.25
CA GLN A 84 -20.72 -17.40 8.43
C GLN A 84 -20.23 -16.02 8.87
N LYS A 85 -21.14 -15.11 9.26
CA LYS A 85 -20.78 -13.78 9.80
C LYS A 85 -20.00 -13.92 11.11
N ASP A 86 -20.47 -14.76 12.02
CA ASP A 86 -19.85 -14.97 13.33
C ASP A 86 -18.42 -15.52 13.22
N ASN A 87 -18.13 -16.28 12.16
CA ASN A 87 -16.77 -16.74 11.85
C ASN A 87 -15.93 -15.71 11.09
N LEU A 88 -16.52 -14.98 10.13
CA LEU A 88 -15.79 -14.07 9.26
C LEU A 88 -15.33 -12.81 9.99
N LEU A 89 -16.20 -12.18 10.80
CA LEU A 89 -15.94 -10.87 11.37
C LEU A 89 -14.75 -10.86 12.34
N PRO A 90 -14.62 -11.81 13.29
CA PRO A 90 -13.44 -11.88 14.17
C PRO A 90 -12.16 -12.11 13.38
N MET A 91 -12.21 -12.93 12.33
CA MET A 91 -11.07 -13.22 11.48
C MET A 91 -10.61 -11.96 10.71
N MET A 92 -11.55 -11.22 10.14
CA MET A 92 -11.26 -9.95 9.49
C MET A 92 -10.68 -8.92 10.46
N GLU A 93 -11.17 -8.87 11.70
CA GLU A 93 -10.63 -7.97 12.71
C GLU A 93 -9.20 -8.31 13.09
N LYS A 94 -8.89 -9.60 13.26
CA LYS A 94 -7.52 -10.05 13.52
C LYS A 94 -6.57 -9.67 12.39
N ILE A 95 -6.94 -9.97 11.15
CA ILE A 95 -6.15 -9.62 9.96
C ILE A 95 -6.00 -8.12 9.80
N ARG A 96 -7.05 -7.34 10.11
CA ARG A 96 -6.99 -5.88 10.10
C ARG A 96 -5.91 -5.39 11.08
N ASN A 97 -5.90 -5.89 12.32
CA ASN A 97 -4.92 -5.48 13.33
C ASN A 97 -3.50 -5.88 12.93
N GLU A 98 -3.30 -7.10 12.41
CA GLU A 98 -1.98 -7.55 11.93
C GLU A 98 -1.52 -6.73 10.71
N GLY A 99 -2.40 -6.49 9.74
CA GLY A 99 -2.10 -5.70 8.54
C GLY A 99 -1.82 -4.23 8.84
N HIS A 100 -2.46 -3.65 9.84
CA HIS A 100 -2.21 -2.28 10.30
C HIS A 100 -0.78 -2.08 10.78
N GLN A 101 -0.31 -2.98 11.65
CA GLN A 101 1.04 -2.87 12.20
C GLN A 101 2.09 -2.95 11.08
N LEU A 102 1.92 -3.87 10.13
CA LEU A 102 2.82 -4.00 8.99
C LEU A 102 2.78 -2.77 8.07
N MET A 103 1.60 -2.16 7.88
CA MET A 103 1.48 -0.97 7.04
C MET A 103 2.13 0.25 7.71
N ASP A 104 1.94 0.42 9.02
CA ASP A 104 2.54 1.53 9.77
C ASP A 104 4.08 1.41 9.75
N GLU A 105 4.62 0.21 9.99
CA GLU A 105 6.07 -0.08 9.91
C GLU A 105 6.61 0.16 8.49
N LYS A 106 5.86 -0.25 7.46
CA LYS A 106 6.24 -0.02 6.06
C LYS A 106 6.27 1.46 5.71
N ILE A 107 5.30 2.26 6.18
CA ILE A 107 5.28 3.71 5.95
C ILE A 107 6.51 4.35 6.59
N GLU A 108 6.85 3.98 7.83
CA GLU A 108 8.05 4.50 8.50
C GLU A 108 9.33 4.16 7.74
N LEU A 109 9.46 2.92 7.24
CA LEU A 109 10.62 2.54 6.42
C LEU A 109 10.70 3.28 5.08
N ILE A 110 9.56 3.57 4.45
CA ILE A 110 9.53 4.35 3.20
C ILE A 110 9.89 5.81 3.49
N ASP A 111 9.35 6.40 4.56
CA ASP A 111 9.68 7.77 4.97
C ASP A 111 11.21 7.86 5.26
N ASN A 112 11.79 6.91 6.00
CA ASN A 112 13.24 6.86 6.28
C ASN A 112 14.09 6.61 5.02
N LEU A 113 13.65 5.74 4.11
CA LEU A 113 14.32 5.50 2.84
C LEU A 113 14.32 6.77 1.97
N SER A 114 13.20 7.50 1.95
CA SER A 114 13.10 8.78 1.26
C SER A 114 14.07 9.81 1.84
N GLU A 115 14.18 9.89 3.17
CA GLU A 115 15.12 10.80 3.85
C GLU A 115 16.59 10.46 3.54
N GLU A 116 16.94 9.18 3.42
CA GLU A 116 18.31 8.76 3.06
C GLU A 116 18.64 9.09 1.60
N LEU A 117 17.70 8.90 0.68
CA LEU A 117 17.90 9.13 -0.76
C LEU A 117 18.09 10.61 -1.13
N ILE A 118 17.60 11.55 -0.32
CA ILE A 118 17.74 13.00 -0.55
C ILE A 118 19.03 13.59 0.05
N GLN A 119 19.82 12.81 0.78
CA GLN A 119 21.08 13.29 1.35
C GLN A 119 22.11 13.56 0.25
N SER A 120 23.04 14.48 0.51
CA SER A 120 24.12 14.80 -0.45
C SER A 120 25.09 13.63 -0.69
N ASN A 121 25.18 12.70 0.26
CA ASN A 121 25.99 11.48 0.13
C ASN A 121 25.22 10.29 0.76
N PRO A 122 24.27 9.68 0.02
CA PRO A 122 23.45 8.58 0.53
C PRO A 122 24.28 7.36 0.93
N ASP A 123 23.88 6.69 2.02
CA ASP A 123 24.51 5.46 2.48
C ASP A 123 23.87 4.22 1.85
N ASP A 124 24.56 3.62 0.88
CA ASP A 124 24.11 2.41 0.17
C ASP A 124 23.78 1.24 1.10
N LEU A 125 24.49 1.09 2.23
CA LEU A 125 24.22 0.00 3.17
C LEU A 125 22.88 0.21 3.86
N LYS A 126 22.59 1.42 4.33
CA LYS A 126 21.29 1.76 4.94
C LYS A 126 20.14 1.66 3.95
N ILE A 127 20.34 2.14 2.71
CA ILE A 127 19.35 2.02 1.64
C ILE A 127 18.99 0.54 1.41
N ASN A 128 20.00 -0.32 1.29
CA ASN A 128 19.80 -1.76 1.12
C ASN A 128 19.08 -2.39 2.33
N GLU A 129 19.40 -1.97 3.56
CA GLU A 129 18.67 -2.41 4.75
C GLU A 129 17.18 -2.05 4.70
N TYR A 130 16.84 -0.80 4.34
CA TYR A 130 15.45 -0.37 4.22
C TYR A 130 14.70 -1.13 3.14
N ILE A 131 15.32 -1.32 1.96
CA ILE A 131 14.75 -2.11 0.86
C ILE A 131 14.44 -3.53 1.34
N ASN A 132 15.41 -4.20 1.97
CA ASN A 132 15.23 -5.57 2.47
C ASN A 132 14.10 -5.66 3.50
N LYS A 133 14.01 -4.73 4.45
CA LYS A 133 12.92 -4.69 5.43
C LYS A 133 11.57 -4.50 4.74
N ILE A 134 11.46 -3.60 3.76
CA ILE A 134 10.23 -3.37 2.99
C ILE A 134 9.80 -4.65 2.22
N LEU A 135 10.74 -5.35 1.59
CA LEU A 135 10.47 -6.61 0.90
C LEU A 135 9.92 -7.68 1.86
N VAL A 136 10.54 -7.83 3.03
CA VAL A 136 10.07 -8.75 4.08
C VAL A 136 8.65 -8.39 4.54
N LEU A 137 8.34 -7.10 4.72
CA LEU A 137 6.98 -6.66 5.08
C LEU A 137 5.95 -6.96 3.99
N ASN A 138 6.31 -6.80 2.71
CA ASN A 138 5.44 -7.14 1.60
C ASN A 138 5.11 -8.65 1.59
N GLU A 139 6.12 -9.50 1.80
CA GLU A 139 5.89 -10.95 1.90
C GLU A 139 4.97 -11.30 3.08
N LYS A 140 5.19 -10.70 4.27
CA LYS A 140 4.33 -10.92 5.43
C LYS A 140 2.88 -10.52 5.13
N HIS A 141 2.68 -9.39 4.48
CA HIS A 141 1.36 -8.92 4.08
C HIS A 141 0.65 -9.92 3.15
N GLU A 142 1.35 -10.43 2.13
CA GLU A 142 0.79 -11.44 1.22
C GLU A 142 0.50 -12.77 1.94
N ARG A 143 1.34 -13.20 2.89
CA ARG A 143 1.07 -14.38 3.72
C ARG A 143 -0.20 -14.23 4.54
N ILE A 144 -0.44 -13.06 5.13
CA ILE A 144 -1.68 -12.77 5.88
C ILE A 144 -2.90 -12.84 4.95
N ARG A 145 -2.81 -12.23 3.76
CA ARG A 145 -3.89 -12.30 2.76
C ARG A 145 -4.19 -13.74 2.33
N ASN A 146 -3.15 -14.53 2.06
CA ASN A 146 -3.32 -15.93 1.69
C ASN A 146 -3.90 -16.76 2.84
N LYS A 147 -3.48 -16.49 4.09
CA LYS A 147 -4.02 -17.14 5.28
C LYS A 147 -5.51 -16.84 5.47
N LEU A 148 -5.95 -15.60 5.24
CA LEU A 148 -7.37 -15.25 5.21
C LEU A 148 -8.13 -16.14 4.22
N LEU A 149 -7.66 -16.17 2.96
CA LEU A 149 -8.33 -16.91 1.89
C LEU A 149 -8.38 -18.42 2.16
N GLN A 150 -7.34 -19.00 2.75
CA GLN A 150 -7.33 -20.40 3.16
C GLN A 150 -8.33 -20.67 4.29
N ASN A 151 -8.42 -19.79 5.28
CA ASN A 151 -9.30 -19.97 6.41
C ASN A 151 -10.77 -19.80 6.03
N VAL A 152 -11.11 -18.80 5.21
CA VAL A 152 -12.51 -18.55 4.82
C VAL A 152 -13.08 -19.66 3.93
N LYS A 153 -12.24 -20.39 3.19
CA LYS A 153 -12.67 -21.57 2.41
C LYS A 153 -13.26 -22.68 3.27
N GLN A 154 -13.03 -22.68 4.58
CA GLN A 154 -13.57 -23.69 5.50
C GLN A 154 -15.07 -23.53 5.73
N PHE A 155 -15.63 -22.32 5.54
CA PHE A 155 -17.02 -22.02 5.85
C PHE A 155 -17.75 -21.15 4.80
N LEU A 156 -17.04 -20.56 3.84
CA LEU A 156 -17.63 -19.88 2.70
C LEU A 156 -17.71 -20.80 1.48
N THR A 157 -18.73 -20.58 0.64
CA THR A 157 -18.84 -21.28 -0.65
C THR A 157 -17.78 -20.78 -1.64
N PRO A 158 -17.41 -21.57 -2.67
CA PRO A 158 -16.46 -21.11 -3.69
C PRO A 158 -16.88 -19.80 -4.37
N ILE A 159 -18.18 -19.59 -4.60
CA ILE A 159 -18.71 -18.35 -5.17
C ILE A 159 -18.47 -17.16 -4.22
N GLN A 160 -18.73 -17.34 -2.92
CA GLN A 160 -18.47 -16.30 -1.91
C GLN A 160 -16.97 -15.98 -1.80
N VAL A 161 -16.10 -16.99 -1.84
CA VAL A 161 -14.64 -16.77 -1.86
C VAL A 161 -14.20 -16.02 -3.12
N GLY A 162 -14.76 -16.36 -4.29
CA GLY A 162 -14.51 -15.63 -5.53
C GLY A 162 -14.94 -14.15 -5.45
N LYS A 163 -16.15 -13.89 -4.93
CA LYS A 163 -16.65 -12.53 -4.68
C LYS A 163 -15.72 -11.76 -3.73
N LEU A 164 -15.26 -12.38 -2.64
CA LEU A 164 -14.31 -11.79 -1.70
C LEU A 164 -13.00 -11.38 -2.38
N ILE A 165 -12.40 -12.27 -3.19
CA ILE A 165 -11.14 -11.98 -3.89
C ILE A 165 -11.30 -10.78 -4.83
N ILE A 166 -12.36 -10.77 -5.65
CA ILE A 166 -12.64 -9.67 -6.59
C ILE A 166 -12.89 -8.37 -5.82
N PHE A 167 -13.64 -8.45 -4.72
CA PHE A 167 -13.92 -7.31 -3.87
C PHE A 167 -12.64 -6.71 -3.29
N GLU A 168 -11.79 -7.50 -2.63
CA GLU A 168 -10.53 -7.00 -2.05
C GLU A 168 -9.65 -6.34 -3.10
N GLU A 169 -9.57 -6.91 -4.30
CA GLU A 169 -8.74 -6.37 -5.38
C GLU A 169 -9.26 -5.04 -5.91
N ARG A 170 -10.55 -5.00 -6.30
CA ARG A 170 -11.16 -3.80 -6.89
C ARG A 170 -11.41 -2.70 -5.86
N PHE A 171 -11.71 -3.07 -4.62
CA PHE A 171 -11.92 -2.13 -3.54
C PHE A 171 -10.62 -1.40 -3.21
N ARG A 172 -9.49 -2.12 -3.14
CA ARG A 172 -8.16 -1.53 -2.94
C ARG A 172 -7.80 -0.52 -4.04
N GLN A 173 -8.01 -0.87 -5.31
CA GLN A 173 -7.74 0.04 -6.43
C GLN A 173 -8.55 1.33 -6.31
N ARG A 174 -9.87 1.22 -6.11
CA ARG A 174 -10.76 2.38 -5.93
C ARG A 174 -10.49 3.16 -4.64
N ALA A 175 -9.98 2.51 -3.60
CA ALA A 175 -9.53 3.16 -2.37
C ALA A 175 -8.43 4.17 -2.68
N MET A 176 -7.42 3.69 -3.40
CA MET A 176 -6.21 4.43 -3.69
C MET A 176 -6.54 5.61 -4.61
N GLU A 177 -7.33 5.37 -5.67
CA GLU A 177 -7.83 6.43 -6.55
C GLU A 177 -8.48 7.58 -5.77
N LYS A 178 -9.42 7.27 -4.86
CA LYS A 178 -10.10 8.29 -4.05
C LYS A 178 -9.16 9.03 -3.08
N ILE A 179 -8.16 8.34 -2.54
CA ILE A 179 -7.15 8.96 -1.68
C ILE A 179 -6.31 9.93 -2.51
N PHE A 180 -5.80 9.52 -3.67
CA PHE A 180 -5.02 10.39 -4.58
C PHE A 180 -5.83 11.60 -5.06
N ASP A 181 -7.08 11.39 -5.49
CA ASP A 181 -7.97 12.47 -5.94
C ASP A 181 -8.26 13.50 -4.83
N SER A 182 -8.39 13.04 -3.58
CA SER A 182 -8.64 13.92 -2.45
C SER A 182 -7.46 14.84 -2.12
N HIS A 183 -6.22 14.41 -2.42
CA HIS A 183 -5.03 15.23 -2.24
C HIS A 183 -4.93 16.31 -3.34
N ARG A 184 -5.17 15.95 -4.61
CA ARG A 184 -5.20 16.93 -5.73
C ARG A 184 -6.22 18.05 -5.53
N ARG A 185 -7.40 17.75 -4.96
CA ARG A 185 -8.44 18.78 -4.70
C ARG A 185 -8.10 19.73 -3.55
N MET A 186 -7.19 19.37 -2.64
CA MET A 186 -6.74 20.26 -1.57
C MET A 186 -5.64 21.22 -2.03
N GLU A 187 -4.84 20.79 -3.01
CA GLU A 187 -3.76 21.58 -3.62
C GLU A 187 -4.29 22.68 -4.55
N PHE A 188 -5.44 22.45 -5.19
CA PHE A 188 -6.11 23.41 -6.07
C PHE A 188 -7.23 24.20 -5.38
N ARG A 189 -6.96 24.76 -4.20
CA ARG A 189 -7.75 25.90 -3.70
C ARG A 189 -6.99 27.16 -4.15
N PRO A 190 -7.33 27.78 -5.31
CA PRO A 190 -6.80 29.10 -5.60
C PRO A 190 -7.10 29.95 -4.38
N ASP A 191 -6.07 30.57 -3.81
CA ASP A 191 -6.16 31.47 -2.67
C ASP A 191 -7.35 32.38 -2.92
N SER A 192 -8.49 32.06 -2.30
CA SER A 192 -9.73 32.76 -2.52
C SER A 192 -9.51 34.05 -1.78
N GLY A 193 -8.94 35.01 -2.52
CA GLY A 193 -8.35 36.22 -1.99
C GLY A 193 -9.22 36.73 -0.87
N ARG A 194 -8.61 36.90 0.30
CA ARG A 194 -9.14 37.82 1.29
C ARG A 194 -9.23 39.16 0.59
N ILE A 195 -10.38 39.41 -0.05
CA ILE A 195 -10.82 40.74 -0.43
C ILE A 195 -10.97 41.45 0.91
N LYS A 196 -9.88 42.09 1.35
CA LYS A 196 -9.91 43.08 2.40
C LYS A 196 -10.90 44.12 1.90
N ARG A 197 -12.12 44.05 2.42
CA ARG A 197 -13.06 45.17 2.33
C ARG A 197 -12.43 46.29 3.13
N GLU A 198 -11.62 47.10 2.46
CA GLU A 198 -11.29 48.45 2.89
C GLU A 198 -12.63 49.17 3.04
N ARG A 199 -13.08 49.24 4.29
CA ARG A 199 -14.16 50.14 4.69
C ARG A 199 -13.57 51.54 4.53
N ASN A 200 -13.92 52.18 3.41
CA ASN A 200 -13.70 53.61 3.21
C ASN A 200 -14.24 54.39 4.42
N ARG A 201 -13.38 55.28 4.90
CA ARG A 201 -13.73 56.39 5.79
C ARG A 201 -14.48 57.45 4.99
#